data_AF-H1KTN7-F1
#
_entry.id   AF-H1KTN7-F1
#
_cell.length_a   1.000
_cell.length_b   1.000
_cell.length_c   1.000
_cell.angle_alpha   90.00
_cell.angle_beta   90.00
_cell.angle_gamma   90.00
#
_symmetry.space_group_name_H-M   'P 1'
#
loop_
_entity.id
_entity.type
_entity.pdbx_description
1 polymer ?
#
loop_
_entity_poly.entity_id
_entity_poly.type
_entity_poly.pdbx_seq_one_letter_code
_entity_poly.pdbx_strand_id
1 'polypeptide(L)'
;MRILVTGGCGFIGSALVLHLVQDLGHEVLTLDAMTYAANPISLQPLADDPRHRLEQADICDPARVHALYAEFRPEAVMHLAAESHVDRSITDPGAF
;
A
#
# COMPACT_ATOMS: atom_id res chain seq x y z
N MET A 1 1.76 -16.41 2.49
CA MET A 1 0.37 -15.93 2.50
C MET A 1 0.23 -14.82 1.46
N ARG A 2 -0.98 -14.55 0.97
CA ARG A 2 -1.32 -13.36 0.19
C ARG A 2 -1.78 -12.23 1.11
N ILE A 3 -1.08 -11.10 1.09
CA ILE A 3 -1.33 -9.98 2.00
C ILE A 3 -1.60 -8.71 1.19
N LEU A 4 -2.75 -8.08 1.43
CA LEU A 4 -3.05 -6.75 0.88
C LEU A 4 -2.52 -5.70 1.85
N VAL A 5 -1.61 -4.85 1.39
CA VAL A 5 -1.05 -3.74 2.16
C VAL A 5 -1.50 -2.42 1.54
N THR A 6 -2.28 -1.63 2.27
CA THR A 6 -2.65 -0.27 1.80
C THR A 6 -1.64 0.76 2.31
N GLY A 7 -1.28 1.76 1.51
CA GLY A 7 -0.30 2.78 1.91
C GLY A 7 1.14 2.25 1.91
N GLY A 8 1.39 1.21 1.11
CA GLY A 8 2.68 0.52 1.07
C GLY A 8 3.80 1.31 0.39
N CYS A 9 3.52 2.47 -0.19
CA CYS A 9 4.56 3.39 -0.68
C CYS A 9 4.88 4.51 0.33
N GLY A 10 4.19 4.58 1.47
CA GLY A 10 4.55 5.45 2.59
C GLY A 10 5.72 4.89 3.41
N PHE A 11 6.23 5.67 4.37
CA PHE A 11 7.43 5.33 5.13
C PHE A 11 7.39 3.96 5.82
N ILE A 12 6.39 3.73 6.69
CA ILE A 12 6.22 2.45 7.40
C ILE A 12 5.76 1.36 6.43
N GLY A 13 4.85 1.71 5.51
CA GLY A 13 4.30 0.79 4.53
C GLY A 13 5.38 0.14 3.67
N SER A 14 6.34 0.91 3.16
CA SER A 14 7.39 0.37 2.29
C SER A 14 8.34 -0.56 3.03
N ALA A 15 8.68 -0.23 4.29
CA ALA A 15 9.50 -1.12 5.11
C ALA A 15 8.79 -2.44 5.41
N LEU A 16 7.49 -2.39 5.70
CA LEU A 16 6.66 -3.57 5.89
C LEU A 16 6.59 -4.42 4.63
N VAL A 17 6.31 -3.82 3.46
CA VAL A 17 6.23 -4.55 2.18
C VAL A 17 7.55 -5.26 1.87
N LEU A 18 8.69 -4.56 2.01
CA LEU A 18 10.02 -5.17 1.82
C LEU A 18 10.22 -6.36 2.76
N HIS A 19 9.92 -6.20 4.05
CA HIS A 19 10.05 -7.27 5.04
C HIS A 19 9.16 -8.49 4.70
N LEU A 20 7.89 -8.26 4.37
CA LEU A 20 6.94 -9.32 4.03
C LEU A 20 7.40 -10.14 2.82
N VAL A 21 7.95 -9.49 1.79
CA VAL A 21 8.36 -10.15 0.54
C VAL A 21 9.75 -10.79 0.66
N GLN A 22 10.74 -10.02 1.14
CA GLN A 22 12.14 -10.44 1.12
C GLN A 22 12.47 -11.40 2.27
N ASP A 23 12.00 -11.10 3.49
CA ASP A 23 12.39 -11.87 4.69
C ASP A 23 11.40 -13.00 5.00
N LEU A 24 10.10 -12.76 4.79
CA LEU A 24 9.05 -13.72 5.12
C LEU A 24 8.51 -14.50 3.91
N GLY A 25 8.87 -14.11 2.70
CA GLY A 25 8.50 -14.79 1.46
C GLY A 25 7.00 -14.79 1.15
N HIS A 26 6.27 -13.79 1.64
CA HIS A 26 4.85 -13.63 1.35
C HIS A 26 4.62 -12.97 -0.02
N GLU A 27 3.42 -13.19 -0.57
CA GLU A 27 2.95 -12.51 -1.76
C GLU A 27 2.16 -11.26 -1.32
N VAL A 28 2.54 -10.10 -1.84
CA VAL A 28 2.04 -8.80 -1.39
C VAL A 28 1.46 -8.02 -2.55
N LEU A 29 0.19 -7.63 -2.39
CA LEU A 29 -0.43 -6.58 -3.20
C LEU A 29 -0.34 -5.27 -2.44
N THR A 30 0.45 -4.33 -2.94
CA THR A 30 0.46 -2.96 -2.43
C THR A 30 -0.61 -2.14 -3.12
N LEU A 31 -1.55 -1.58 -2.36
CA LEU A 31 -2.54 -0.61 -2.85
C LEU A 31 -2.18 0.77 -2.31
N ASP A 32 -1.92 1.73 -3.18
CA ASP A 32 -1.53 3.09 -2.75
C ASP A 32 -2.14 4.16 -3.66
N ALA A 33 -2.63 5.25 -3.06
CA ALA A 33 -3.22 6.36 -3.79
C ALA A 33 -2.17 7.29 -4.43
N MET A 34 -0.89 7.09 -4.13
CA MET A 34 0.23 7.93 -4.59
C MET A 34 0.04 9.40 -4.21
N THR A 35 -0.38 9.66 -2.97
CA THR A 35 -0.45 11.04 -2.44
C THR A 35 0.95 11.60 -2.22
N TYR A 36 1.06 12.82 -1.70
CA TYR A 36 2.34 13.49 -1.53
C TYR A 36 3.36 12.71 -0.68
N ALA A 37 2.88 11.82 0.20
CA ALA A 37 3.72 11.07 1.13
C ALA A 37 4.24 9.75 0.54
N ALA A 38 3.75 9.35 -0.64
CA ALA A 38 4.15 8.12 -1.30
C ALA A 38 5.50 8.28 -2.02
N ASN A 39 6.36 7.25 -1.90
CA ASN A 39 7.60 7.16 -2.65
C ASN A 39 7.75 5.76 -3.28
N PRO A 40 7.43 5.59 -4.57
CA PRO A 40 7.51 4.30 -5.24
C PRO A 40 8.96 3.76 -5.36
N ILE A 41 9.97 4.64 -5.29
CA ILE A 41 11.39 4.23 -5.30
C ILE A 41 11.71 3.33 -4.10
N SER A 42 11.00 3.49 -2.97
CA SER A 42 11.16 2.62 -1.81
C SER A 42 10.86 1.15 -2.11
N LEU A 43 10.06 0.86 -3.14
CA LEU A 43 9.72 -0.49 -3.58
C LEU A 43 10.51 -0.95 -4.81
N GLN A 44 11.45 -0.14 -5.32
CA GLN A 44 12.34 -0.51 -6.43
C GLN A 44 13.04 -1.88 -6.24
N PRO A 45 13.46 -2.28 -5.02
CA PRO A 45 14.05 -3.61 -4.81
C PRO A 45 13.13 -4.79 -5.15
N LEU A 46 11.83 -4.55 -5.32
CA LEU A 46 10.81 -5.56 -5.64
C LEU A 46 10.27 -5.43 -7.07
N ALA A 47 10.80 -4.50 -7.89
CA ALA A 47 10.21 -4.17 -9.21
C ALA A 47 10.00 -5.39 -10.14
N ASP A 48 10.89 -6.38 -10.04
CA ASP A 48 10.85 -7.62 -10.83
C ASP A 48 10.53 -8.87 -9.97
N ASP A 49 10.17 -8.71 -8.69
CA ASP A 49 9.81 -9.85 -7.82
C ASP A 49 8.37 -10.28 -8.12
N PRO A 50 8.12 -11.52 -8.60
CA PRO A 50 6.77 -11.97 -8.96
C PRO A 50 5.82 -12.07 -7.76
N ARG A 51 6.34 -12.00 -6.53
CA ARG A 51 5.53 -12.00 -5.30
C ARG A 51 5.06 -10.59 -4.91
N HIS A 52 5.50 -9.55 -5.61
CA HIS A 52 5.06 -8.18 -5.36
C HIS A 52 4.29 -7.63 -6.55
N ARG A 53 3.17 -6.97 -6.26
CA ARG A 53 2.41 -6.19 -7.23
C ARG A 53 2.04 -4.85 -6.61
N LEU A 54 2.22 -3.78 -7.36
CA LEU A 54 1.81 -2.44 -6.99
C LEU A 54 0.57 -2.02 -7.79
N GLU A 55 -0.45 -1.57 -7.08
CA GLU A 55 -1.68 -1.00 -7.62
C GLU A 55 -1.84 0.44 -7.17
N GLN A 56 -1.82 1.35 -8.15
CA GLN A 56 -2.11 2.75 -7.92
C GLN A 56 -3.63 2.96 -7.94
N ALA A 57 -4.23 3.06 -6.76
CA ALA A 57 -5.65 3.35 -6.61
C ALA A 57 -5.95 3.85 -5.19
N ASP A 58 -7.04 4.62 -5.07
CA ASP A 58 -7.54 5.11 -3.80
C ASP A 58 -8.38 4.03 -3.11
N ILE A 59 -8.16 3.84 -1.80
CA ILE A 59 -8.98 2.97 -0.95
C ILE A 59 -10.45 3.46 -0.88
N CYS A 60 -10.69 4.73 -1.19
CA CYS A 60 -12.02 5.33 -1.27
C CYS A 60 -12.76 4.99 -2.58
N ASP A 61 -12.14 4.30 -3.54
CA ASP A 61 -12.82 3.72 -4.70
C ASP A 61 -13.29 2.28 -4.38
N PRO A 62 -14.55 2.09 -3.95
CA PRO A 62 -15.04 0.78 -3.54
C PRO A 62 -15.08 -0.22 -4.70
N ALA A 63 -15.30 0.25 -5.93
CA ALA A 63 -15.36 -0.62 -7.09
C ALA A 63 -13.98 -1.20 -7.40
N ARG A 64 -12.94 -0.36 -7.34
CA ARG A 64 -11.56 -0.80 -7.54
C ARG A 64 -11.09 -1.71 -6.41
N VAL A 65 -11.34 -1.34 -5.15
CA VAL A 65 -10.99 -2.17 -3.99
C VAL A 65 -11.67 -3.54 -4.07
N HIS A 66 -12.95 -3.59 -4.43
CA HIS A 66 -13.68 -4.85 -4.57
C HIS A 66 -13.09 -5.74 -5.68
N ALA A 67 -12.77 -5.15 -6.84
CA ALA A 67 -12.14 -5.88 -7.94
C ALA A 67 -10.79 -6.46 -7.54
N LEU A 68 -9.94 -5.67 -6.89
CA LEU A 68 -8.62 -6.11 -6.40
C LEU A 68 -8.74 -7.20 -5.34
N TYR A 69 -9.68 -7.07 -4.40
CA TYR A 69 -9.91 -8.08 -3.38
C TYR A 69 -10.37 -9.41 -3.98
N ALA A 70 -11.29 -9.37 -4.95
CA ALA A 70 -11.79 -10.56 -5.64
C ALA A 70 -10.71 -11.24 -6.50
N GLU A 71 -9.86 -10.46 -7.15
CA GLU A 71 -8.75 -10.95 -7.98
C GLU A 71 -7.63 -11.57 -7.12
N PHE A 72 -7.13 -10.80 -6.15
CA PHE A 72 -5.96 -11.17 -5.34
C PHE A 72 -6.30 -12.18 -4.23
N ARG A 73 -7.53 -12.15 -3.71
CA ARG A 73 -8.00 -13.02 -2.60
C ARG A 73 -7.03 -13.04 -1.42
N PRO A 74 -6.78 -11.88 -0.78
CA PRO A 74 -5.86 -11.79 0.35
C PRO A 74 -6.34 -12.66 1.53
N GLU A 75 -5.38 -13.25 2.24
CA GLU A 75 -5.60 -13.97 3.49
C GLU A 75 -5.53 -13.03 4.70
N ALA A 76 -4.85 -11.88 4.53
CA ALA A 76 -4.77 -10.82 5.53
C ALA A 76 -4.73 -9.44 4.86
N VAL A 77 -5.18 -8.42 5.60
CA VAL A 77 -5.09 -7.01 5.21
C VAL A 77 -4.30 -6.26 6.27
N MET A 78 -3.28 -5.50 5.85
CA MET A 78 -2.53 -4.58 6.70
C MET A 78 -2.82 -3.15 6.20
N HIS A 79 -3.62 -2.41 6.98
CA HIS A 79 -4.13 -1.11 6.58
C HIS A 79 -3.30 0.04 7.18
N LEU A 80 -2.43 0.64 6.38
CA LEU A 80 -1.56 1.76 6.77
C LEU A 80 -1.82 3.06 5.98
N ALA A 81 -2.72 3.02 4.99
CA ALA A 81 -3.05 4.21 4.21
C ALA A 81 -3.79 5.22 5.07
N ALA A 82 -3.19 6.40 5.26
CA ALA A 82 -3.76 7.52 5.97
C ALA A 82 -3.00 8.80 5.62
N GLU A 83 -3.70 9.93 5.67
CA GLU A 83 -3.04 11.22 5.81
C GLU A 83 -2.64 11.39 7.29
N SER A 84 -1.34 11.58 7.57
CA SER A 84 -0.78 11.41 8.92
C SER A 84 -0.03 12.62 9.47
N HIS A 85 0.21 13.65 8.66
CA HIS A 85 0.90 14.86 9.10
C HIS A 85 -0.04 15.80 9.87
N VAL A 86 0.28 16.03 11.15
CA VAL A 86 -0.50 16.90 12.06
C VAL A 86 -0.62 18.33 11.53
N ASP A 87 0.46 18.94 11.04
CA ASP A 87 0.39 20.33 10.54
C ASP A 87 -0.51 20.46 9.31
N ARG A 88 -0.56 19.41 8.48
CA ARG A 88 -1.41 19.38 7.29
C ARG A 88 -2.87 19.13 7.65
N SER A 89 -3.16 18.36 8.70
CA SER A 89 -4.54 18.18 9.16
C SER A 89 -5.15 19.48 9.72
N ILE A 90 -4.31 20.43 10.14
CA ILE A 90 -4.76 21.76 10.58
C ILE A 90 -4.94 22.71 9.38
N THR A 91 -3.99 22.69 8.44
CA THR A 91 -3.96 23.65 7.32
C THR A 91 -4.84 23.25 6.12
N ASP A 92 -5.10 21.95 5.95
CA ASP A 92 -5.99 21.39 4.92
C ASP A 92 -6.75 20.15 5.46
N PRO A 93 -7.72 20.35 6.36
CA PRO A 93 -8.42 19.24 7.04
C PRO A 93 -9.30 18.41 6.11
N GLY A 94 -9.65 18.90 4.91
CA GLY A 94 -10.54 18.18 3.99
C GLY A 94 -9.91 16.93 3.37
N ALA A 95 -8.57 16.86 3.37
CA ALA A 95 -7.81 15.71 2.89
C ALA A 95 -7.63 14.60 3.95
N PHE A 96 -8.03 14.84 5.21
CA PHE A 96 -7.83 13.95 6.37
C PHE A 96 -9.15 13.36 6.86
#